data_AF-A0A914C2C7-F1
#
_entry.id   AF-A0A914C2C7-F1
#
_cell.length_a   1.000
_cell.length_b   1.000
_cell.length_c   1.000
_cell.angle_alpha   90.00
_cell.angle_beta   90.00
_cell.angle_gamma   90.00
#
_symmetry.space_group_name_H-M   'P 1'
#
loop_
_entity.id
_entity.type
_entity.pdbx_description
1 polymer ?
#
loop_
_entity_poly.entity_id
_entity_poly.type
_entity_poly.pdbx_seq_one_letter_code
_entity_poly.pdbx_strand_id
1 'polypeptide(L)'
;MLLLYRRLLCFKCSSILPTSHNFSSTTDVYFSGIQPTGVPHIGNYFGFIQNWIHIQRTKPEALKLLAIVDLHAITVGFPEPKQFRENLLSTTAALLASGINPKETILFQQSDVLEHTQLFWILGSLQSITRLNRLPQYKDKSAQYKNSEVPIGIKIVKFQSVCYVILFFKPVTYFYTKELMYRLVRIKTNICMSLEV
;
A
#
# COMPACT_ATOMS: atom_id res chain seq x y z
N MET A 1 8.08 25.94 -1.94
CA MET A 1 8.89 24.85 -1.35
C MET A 1 8.18 23.48 -1.38
N LEU A 2 6.88 23.38 -1.06
CA LEU A 2 6.09 22.11 -1.10
C LEU A 2 5.85 21.51 -2.51
N LEU A 3 5.68 22.34 -3.54
CA LEU A 3 5.54 21.86 -4.94
C LEU A 3 6.82 21.22 -5.50
N LEU A 4 7.99 21.56 -4.96
CA LEU A 4 9.27 20.95 -5.36
C LEU A 4 9.34 19.48 -4.92
N TYR A 5 8.79 19.16 -3.73
CA TYR A 5 8.82 17.81 -3.16
C TYR A 5 7.90 16.84 -3.91
N ARG A 6 6.75 17.32 -4.38
CA ARG A 6 5.78 16.57 -5.19
C ARG A 6 6.36 16.14 -6.54
N ARG A 7 7.22 16.98 -7.15
CA ARG A 7 7.99 16.62 -8.35
C ARG A 7 9.21 15.73 -8.05
N LEU A 8 9.84 15.88 -6.89
CA LEU A 8 11.02 15.08 -6.51
C LEU A 8 10.70 13.60 -6.29
N LEU A 9 9.50 13.24 -5.82
CA LEU A 9 9.07 11.83 -5.71
C LEU A 9 8.90 11.16 -7.09
N CYS A 10 8.36 11.87 -8.09
CA CYS A 10 8.31 11.38 -9.48
C CYS A 10 9.68 11.38 -10.16
N PHE A 11 10.51 12.42 -9.97
CA PHE A 11 11.80 12.55 -10.67
C PHE A 11 12.86 11.56 -10.19
N LYS A 12 12.72 11.03 -8.97
CA LYS A 12 13.64 10.01 -8.47
C LYS A 12 13.25 8.59 -8.87
N CYS A 13 12.03 8.36 -9.34
CA CYS A 13 11.62 7.05 -9.85
C CYS A 13 12.50 6.62 -11.05
N SER A 14 12.88 7.57 -11.91
CA SER A 14 13.80 7.33 -13.04
C SER A 14 15.28 7.20 -12.65
N SER A 15 15.72 7.73 -11.50
CA SER A 15 17.11 7.59 -11.02
C SER A 15 17.32 6.49 -9.98
N ILE A 16 16.23 5.94 -9.41
CA ILE A 16 16.24 4.80 -8.46
C ILE A 16 15.94 3.49 -9.19
N LEU A 17 15.27 3.53 -10.36
CA LEU A 17 15.35 2.43 -11.31
C LEU A 17 16.82 2.35 -11.75
N PRO A 18 17.57 1.28 -11.41
CA PRO A 18 18.97 1.18 -11.75
C PRO A 18 19.12 1.27 -13.27
N THR A 19 19.68 2.38 -13.73
CA THR A 19 20.25 2.47 -15.07
C THR A 19 21.39 1.47 -15.12
N SER A 20 21.23 0.42 -15.92
CA SER A 20 22.18 -0.68 -16.12
C SER A 20 22.55 -1.50 -14.87
N HIS A 21 21.62 -2.29 -14.35
CA HIS A 21 21.96 -3.61 -13.85
C HIS A 21 20.93 -4.61 -14.37
N ASN A 22 21.41 -5.73 -14.93
CA ASN A 22 20.60 -6.86 -15.35
C ASN A 22 19.61 -7.20 -14.24
N PHE A 23 18.33 -6.84 -14.42
CA PHE A 23 17.26 -7.23 -13.52
C PHE A 23 17.03 -8.73 -13.68
N SER A 24 17.88 -9.54 -13.04
CA SER A 24 17.73 -10.99 -12.92
C SER A 24 16.31 -11.33 -12.49
N SER A 25 15.75 -12.40 -13.01
CA SER A 25 14.40 -12.91 -12.72
C SER A 25 14.15 -13.28 -11.24
N THR A 26 15.07 -12.98 -10.34
CA THR A 26 15.16 -13.51 -8.96
C THR A 26 15.21 -12.47 -7.83
N THR A 27 15.09 -11.16 -8.10
CA THR A 27 15.16 -10.15 -7.02
C THR A 27 13.88 -10.14 -6.17
N ASP A 28 14.04 -10.40 -4.87
CA ASP A 28 12.95 -10.31 -3.89
C ASP A 28 12.37 -8.89 -3.85
N VAL A 29 11.04 -8.80 -3.80
CA VAL A 29 10.32 -7.54 -3.61
C VAL A 29 9.61 -7.56 -2.27
N TYR A 30 9.88 -6.53 -1.45
CA TYR A 30 9.19 -6.27 -0.19
C TYR A 30 8.26 -5.08 -0.37
N PHE A 31 6.99 -5.28 -0.08
CA PHE A 31 5.98 -4.23 -0.13
C PHE A 31 5.26 -4.10 1.21
N SER A 32 5.06 -2.87 1.67
CA SER A 32 4.12 -2.58 2.75
C SER A 32 3.51 -1.19 2.59
N GLY A 33 2.42 -0.96 3.34
CA GLY A 33 1.71 0.31 3.36
C GLY A 33 1.39 0.76 4.78
N ILE A 34 1.51 2.06 5.03
CA ILE A 34 1.13 2.70 6.30
C ILE A 34 0.09 3.79 6.05
N GLN A 35 -1.00 3.78 6.82
CA GLN A 35 -2.04 4.81 6.72
C GLN A 35 -1.52 6.12 7.33
N PRO A 36 -1.81 7.28 6.71
CA PRO A 36 -1.43 8.58 7.25
C PRO A 36 -2.37 8.98 8.41
N THR A 37 -2.08 8.49 9.62
CA THR A 37 -2.84 8.81 10.85
C THR A 37 -2.18 9.92 11.68
N GLY A 38 -1.14 10.59 11.17
CA GLY A 38 -0.37 11.60 11.88
C GLY A 38 0.99 11.07 12.34
N VAL A 39 1.47 11.55 13.49
CA VAL A 39 2.74 11.09 14.06
C VAL A 39 2.56 9.64 14.56
N PRO A 40 3.33 8.66 14.06
CA PRO A 40 3.28 7.28 14.52
C PRO A 40 3.57 7.18 16.02
N HIS A 41 2.79 6.40 16.75
CA HIS A 41 3.03 6.13 18.16
C HIS A 41 3.97 4.93 18.35
N ILE A 42 4.38 4.67 19.60
CA ILE A 42 5.36 3.62 19.94
C ILE A 42 4.96 2.22 19.42
N GLY A 43 3.67 1.90 19.45
CA GLY A 43 3.12 0.67 18.87
C GLY A 43 3.32 0.56 17.34
N ASN A 44 3.24 1.66 16.59
CA ASN A 44 3.57 1.63 15.15
C ASN A 44 5.06 1.43 14.94
N TYR A 45 5.90 2.02 15.80
CA TYR A 45 7.34 1.89 15.68
C TYR A 45 7.79 0.44 15.85
N PHE A 46 7.47 -0.20 16.97
CA PHE A 46 7.85 -1.60 17.21
C PHE A 46 7.06 -2.60 16.36
N GLY A 47 5.80 -2.30 16.02
CA GLY A 47 4.97 -3.20 15.23
C GLY A 47 5.31 -3.21 13.74
N PHE A 48 5.85 -2.12 13.20
CA PHE A 48 6.04 -1.94 11.77
C PHE A 48 7.38 -1.28 11.41
N ILE A 49 7.66 -0.08 11.91
CA ILE A 49 8.79 0.75 11.44
C ILE A 49 10.13 0.08 11.72
N GLN A 50 10.34 -0.45 12.92
CA GLN A 50 11.56 -1.14 13.31
C GLN A 50 11.85 -2.36 12.41
N ASN A 51 10.81 -3.12 12.09
CA ASN A 51 10.93 -4.28 11.19
C ASN A 51 11.29 -3.84 9.77
N TRP A 52 10.72 -2.73 9.29
CA TRP A 52 11.09 -2.19 7.99
C TRP A 52 12.55 -1.71 7.93
N ILE A 53 13.03 -1.06 9.00
CA ILE A 53 14.44 -0.68 9.15
C ILE A 53 15.34 -1.92 9.17
N HIS A 54 14.91 -3.00 9.81
CA HIS A 54 15.64 -4.26 9.79
C HIS A 54 15.71 -4.87 8.37
N ILE A 55 14.62 -4.81 7.59
CA ILE A 55 14.60 -5.26 6.19
C ILE A 55 15.57 -4.43 5.33
N GLN A 56 15.57 -3.10 5.50
CA GLN A 56 16.53 -2.20 4.85
C GLN A 56 17.98 -2.69 5.05
N ARG A 57 18.35 -3.01 6.29
CA ARG A 57 19.71 -3.42 6.66
C ARG A 57 20.09 -4.83 6.22
N THR A 58 19.15 -5.78 6.32
CA THR A 58 19.44 -7.21 6.12
C THR A 58 19.23 -7.70 4.70
N LYS A 59 18.50 -6.93 3.88
CA LYS A 59 18.14 -7.31 2.50
C LYS A 59 18.59 -6.23 1.50
N PRO A 60 19.89 -5.87 1.43
CA PRO A 60 20.34 -4.75 0.60
C PRO A 60 19.99 -4.91 -0.88
N GLU A 61 20.04 -6.14 -1.42
CA GLU A 61 19.75 -6.44 -2.82
C GLU A 61 18.26 -6.46 -3.19
N ALA A 62 17.36 -6.50 -2.19
CA ALA A 62 15.92 -6.59 -2.43
C ALA A 62 15.30 -5.22 -2.77
N LEU A 63 14.30 -5.22 -3.64
CA LEU A 63 13.50 -4.03 -3.93
C LEU A 63 12.53 -3.77 -2.77
N LYS A 64 12.55 -2.55 -2.21
CA LYS A 64 11.74 -2.17 -1.05
C LYS A 64 10.79 -1.04 -1.43
N LEU A 65 9.50 -1.31 -1.33
CA LEU A 65 8.43 -0.41 -1.70
C LEU A 65 7.58 -0.13 -0.46
N LEU A 66 7.56 1.14 -0.04
CA LEU A 66 6.74 1.58 1.09
C LEU A 66 5.74 2.63 0.63
N ALA A 67 4.46 2.31 0.72
CA ALA A 67 3.38 3.21 0.35
C ALA A 67 2.80 3.94 1.57
N ILE A 68 2.60 5.25 1.46
CA ILE A 68 1.67 5.98 2.32
C ILE A 68 0.27 5.81 1.71
N VAL A 69 -0.57 5.00 2.35
CA VAL A 69 -1.83 4.50 1.78
C VAL A 69 -3.00 5.46 2.08
N ASP A 70 -2.94 6.64 1.48
CA ASP A 70 -3.93 7.71 1.67
C ASP A 70 -5.31 7.39 1.06
N LEU A 71 -5.39 6.79 -0.14
CA LEU A 71 -6.67 6.31 -0.68
C LEU A 71 -7.28 5.16 0.13
N HIS A 72 -6.47 4.40 0.86
CA HIS A 72 -6.99 3.40 1.80
C HIS A 72 -7.60 4.08 3.02
N ALA A 73 -6.95 5.11 3.56
CA ALA A 73 -7.38 5.80 4.77
C ALA A 73 -8.77 6.45 4.61
N ILE A 74 -9.09 7.00 3.43
CA ILE A 74 -10.40 7.64 3.18
C ILE A 74 -11.57 6.65 3.08
N THR A 75 -11.32 5.33 3.01
CA THR A 75 -12.40 4.33 2.82
C THR A 75 -13.30 4.14 4.04
N VAL A 76 -12.83 4.52 5.23
CA VAL A 76 -13.58 4.40 6.50
C VAL A 76 -14.29 5.70 6.89
N GLY A 77 -14.16 6.74 6.06
CA GLY A 77 -14.67 8.08 6.29
C GLY A 77 -13.72 9.10 5.70
N PHE A 78 -14.25 10.20 5.15
CA PHE A 78 -13.42 11.27 4.61
C PHE A 78 -12.99 12.19 5.76
N PRO A 79 -11.70 12.23 6.14
CA PRO A 79 -11.23 13.09 7.22
C PRO A 79 -11.26 14.56 6.80
N GLU A 80 -11.16 15.47 7.77
CA GLU A 80 -11.03 16.90 7.50
C GLU A 80 -9.80 17.14 6.58
N PRO A 81 -9.98 17.80 5.41
CA PRO A 81 -8.95 17.85 4.37
C PRO A 81 -7.62 18.47 4.83
N LYS A 82 -7.65 19.50 5.68
CA LYS A 82 -6.44 20.18 6.16
C LYS A 82 -5.66 19.25 7.09
N GLN A 83 -6.32 18.66 8.08
CA GLN A 83 -5.74 17.70 9.01
C GLN A 83 -5.20 16.47 8.28
N PHE A 84 -5.89 16.00 7.24
CA PHE A 84 -5.43 14.84 6.48
C PHE A 84 -4.11 15.10 5.73
N ARG A 85 -3.97 16.30 5.14
CA ARG A 85 -2.70 16.72 4.52
C ARG A 85 -1.59 16.86 5.54
N GLU A 86 -1.89 17.43 6.71
CA GLU A 86 -0.93 17.54 7.82
C GLU A 86 -0.51 16.15 8.33
N ASN A 87 -1.44 15.21 8.43
CA ASN A 87 -1.16 13.84 8.81
C ASN A 87 -0.26 13.16 7.79
N LEU A 88 -0.50 13.34 6.50
CA LEU A 88 0.33 12.77 5.44
C LEU A 88 1.78 13.27 5.53
N LEU A 89 1.97 14.58 5.71
CA LEU A 89 3.29 15.18 5.92
C LEU A 89 3.95 14.67 7.20
N SER A 90 3.20 14.62 8.31
CA SER A 90 3.70 14.19 9.62
C SER A 90 4.10 12.72 9.63
N THR A 91 3.29 11.85 9.03
CA THR A 91 3.62 10.43 8.86
C THR A 91 4.88 10.29 7.99
N THR A 92 4.96 10.99 6.87
CA THR A 92 6.15 10.96 5.99
C THR A 92 7.41 11.40 6.75
N ALA A 93 7.35 12.54 7.43
CA ALA A 93 8.46 13.08 8.19
C ALA A 93 8.90 12.13 9.32
N ALA A 94 7.95 11.54 10.04
CA ALA A 94 8.24 10.61 11.12
C ALA A 94 8.88 9.31 10.62
N LEU A 95 8.45 8.78 9.47
CA LEU A 95 9.07 7.61 8.86
C LEU A 95 10.55 7.87 8.51
N LEU A 96 10.83 9.02 7.88
CA LEU A 96 12.19 9.44 7.55
C LEU A 96 13.04 9.63 8.81
N ALA A 97 12.50 10.36 9.80
CA ALA A 97 13.17 10.61 11.07
C ALA A 97 13.44 9.32 11.87
N SER A 98 12.57 8.32 11.74
CA SER A 98 12.74 7.02 12.40
C SER A 98 13.82 6.14 11.76
N GLY A 99 14.34 6.49 10.58
CA GLY A 99 15.41 5.75 9.91
C GLY A 99 15.01 5.03 8.61
N ILE A 100 13.83 5.33 8.05
CA ILE A 100 13.53 4.90 6.68
C ILE A 100 14.35 5.75 5.71
N ASN A 101 15.22 5.10 4.94
CA ASN A 101 16.17 5.76 4.06
C ASN A 101 15.65 5.75 2.61
N PRO A 102 15.33 6.92 2.00
CA PRO A 102 14.86 7.00 0.62
C PRO A 102 15.85 6.51 -0.45
N LYS A 103 17.11 6.28 -0.07
CA LYS A 103 18.11 5.66 -0.96
C LYS A 103 17.97 4.14 -1.03
N GLU A 104 17.35 3.52 -0.02
CA GLU A 104 17.21 2.06 0.10
C GLU A 104 15.75 1.60 -0.07
N THR A 105 14.79 2.48 0.25
CA THR A 105 13.36 2.25 0.12
C THR A 105 12.74 3.28 -0.81
N ILE A 106 11.96 2.83 -1.79
CA ILE A 106 11.07 3.68 -2.56
C ILE A 106 9.86 3.99 -1.69
N LEU A 107 9.87 5.16 -1.07
CA LEU A 107 8.76 5.72 -0.30
C LEU A 107 7.89 6.56 -1.22
N PHE A 108 6.59 6.26 -1.33
CA PHE A 108 5.68 6.98 -2.24
C PHE A 108 4.27 7.12 -1.67
N GLN A 109 3.51 8.08 -2.18
CA GLN A 109 2.10 8.30 -1.84
C GLN A 109 1.20 7.50 -2.78
N GLN A 110 0.23 6.76 -2.22
CA GLN A 110 -0.67 5.91 -3.01
C GLN A 110 -1.44 6.70 -4.07
N SER A 111 -2.00 7.87 -3.74
CA SER A 111 -2.77 8.68 -4.70
C SER A 111 -1.96 9.24 -5.86
N ASP A 112 -0.62 9.27 -5.76
CA ASP A 112 0.24 9.79 -6.82
C ASP A 112 0.54 8.72 -7.90
N VAL A 113 0.10 7.47 -7.70
CA VAL A 113 0.23 6.36 -8.67
C VAL A 113 -1.14 6.09 -9.30
N LEU A 114 -1.42 6.71 -10.45
CA LEU A 114 -2.73 6.62 -11.11
C LEU A 114 -3.09 5.20 -11.52
N GLU A 115 -2.10 4.40 -11.88
CA GLU A 115 -2.23 2.98 -12.24
C GLU A 115 -2.88 2.18 -11.09
N HIS A 116 -2.66 2.58 -9.83
CA HIS A 116 -3.32 1.99 -8.66
C HIS A 116 -4.83 2.10 -8.77
N THR A 117 -5.33 3.29 -9.09
CA THR A 117 -6.77 3.55 -9.20
C THR A 117 -7.40 2.91 -10.44
N GLN A 118 -6.69 2.89 -11.57
CA GLN A 118 -7.14 2.26 -12.80
C GLN A 118 -7.29 0.75 -12.63
N LEU A 119 -6.27 0.10 -12.06
CA LEU A 119 -6.33 -1.32 -11.78
C LEU A 119 -7.41 -1.63 -10.74
N PHE A 120 -7.53 -0.80 -9.70
CA PHE A 120 -8.57 -0.95 -8.70
C PHE A 120 -9.98 -0.96 -9.32
N TRP A 121 -10.23 -0.08 -10.30
CA TRP A 121 -11.49 -0.06 -11.05
C TRP A 121 -11.76 -1.35 -11.83
N ILE A 122 -10.75 -1.84 -12.56
CA ILE A 122 -10.84 -3.10 -13.31
C ILE A 122 -11.14 -4.26 -12.33
N LEU A 123 -10.37 -4.38 -11.25
CA LEU A 123 -10.56 -5.44 -10.26
C LEU A 123 -11.91 -5.36 -9.57
N GLY A 124 -12.40 -4.15 -9.29
CA GLY A 124 -13.74 -3.94 -8.74
C GLY A 124 -14.84 -4.43 -9.67
N SER A 125 -14.66 -4.25 -10.99
CA SER A 125 -15.62 -4.69 -12.02
C SER A 125 -15.72 -6.21 -12.15
N LEU A 126 -14.72 -6.97 -11.70
CA LEU A 126 -14.69 -8.43 -11.71
C LEU A 126 -15.38 -9.07 -10.48
N GLN A 127 -15.96 -8.27 -9.59
CA GLN A 127 -16.37 -8.70 -8.26
C GLN A 127 -17.86 -8.51 -8.05
N SER A 128 -18.46 -9.41 -7.27
CA SER A 128 -19.88 -9.31 -6.92
C SER A 128 -20.07 -8.87 -5.47
N ILE A 129 -21.15 -8.13 -5.23
CA ILE A 129 -21.54 -7.69 -3.88
C ILE A 129 -21.65 -8.89 -2.92
N THR A 130 -22.18 -10.02 -3.40
CA THR A 130 -22.30 -11.26 -2.62
C THR A 130 -20.95 -11.83 -2.19
N ARG A 131 -19.93 -11.79 -3.06
CA ARG A 131 -18.56 -12.23 -2.71
C ARG A 131 -17.94 -11.30 -1.67
N LEU A 132 -18.14 -9.99 -1.82
CA LEU A 132 -17.64 -8.98 -0.90
C LEU A 132 -18.22 -9.11 0.51
N ASN A 133 -19.53 -9.35 0.62
CA ASN A 133 -20.22 -9.49 1.91
C ASN A 133 -19.73 -10.71 2.74
N ARG A 134 -19.11 -11.71 2.11
CA ARG A 134 -18.58 -12.90 2.80
C ARG A 134 -17.20 -12.67 3.43
N LEU A 135 -16.56 -11.53 3.16
CA LEU A 135 -15.22 -11.24 3.64
C LEU A 135 -15.24 -10.92 5.16
N PRO A 136 -14.45 -11.62 6.00
CA PRO A 136 -14.42 -11.39 7.45
C PRO A 136 -14.11 -9.93 7.84
N GLN A 137 -13.07 -9.36 7.25
CA GLN A 137 -12.70 -7.93 7.44
C GLN A 137 -13.84 -6.96 7.13
N TYR A 138 -14.71 -7.28 6.17
CA TYR A 138 -15.88 -6.45 5.89
C TYR A 138 -16.88 -6.56 7.05
N LYS A 139 -17.17 -7.79 7.52
CA LYS A 139 -18.07 -8.03 8.66
C LYS A 139 -17.59 -7.31 9.93
N ASP A 140 -16.29 -7.41 10.23
CA ASP A 140 -15.71 -6.82 11.43
C ASP A 140 -15.76 -5.28 11.39
N LYS A 141 -15.48 -4.69 10.23
CA LYS A 141 -15.53 -3.22 10.05
C LYS A 141 -16.96 -2.71 9.94
N SER A 142 -17.85 -3.43 9.27
CA SER A 142 -19.25 -3.02 9.09
C SER A 142 -20.03 -3.06 10.41
N ALA A 143 -19.67 -3.96 11.33
CA ALA A 143 -20.27 -4.04 12.66
C ALA A 143 -20.07 -2.76 13.50
N GLN A 144 -19.11 -1.92 13.14
CA GLN A 144 -18.84 -0.64 13.82
C GLN A 144 -19.78 0.49 13.38
N TYR A 145 -20.53 0.30 12.29
CA TYR A 145 -21.46 1.31 11.76
C TYR A 145 -22.89 1.00 12.23
N LYS A 146 -23.52 1.97 12.88
CA LYS A 146 -24.94 1.90 13.25
C LYS A 146 -25.81 2.15 12.01
N ASN A 147 -26.98 1.54 11.95
CA ASN A 147 -28.00 1.73 10.90
C ASN A 147 -27.65 1.23 9.48
N SER A 148 -26.69 0.32 9.33
CA SER A 148 -26.30 -0.26 8.02
C SER A 148 -25.75 0.74 6.99
N GLU A 149 -25.45 1.98 7.38
CA GLU A 149 -24.81 2.99 6.53
C GLU A 149 -23.30 2.75 6.45
N VAL A 150 -22.92 1.66 5.80
CA VAL A 150 -21.52 1.25 5.64
C VAL A 150 -20.97 1.83 4.34
N PRO A 151 -19.91 2.65 4.37
CA PRO A 151 -19.29 3.18 3.16
C PRO A 151 -18.88 2.06 2.21
N ILE A 152 -19.16 2.24 0.91
CA ILE A 152 -18.82 1.25 -0.12
C ILE A 152 -17.31 0.97 -0.18
N GLY A 153 -16.49 1.98 0.15
CA GLY A 153 -15.04 1.89 0.25
C GLY A 153 -14.56 0.73 1.14
N ILE A 154 -15.27 0.44 2.23
CA ILE A 154 -14.92 -0.63 3.18
C ILE A 154 -15.05 -2.01 2.54
N LYS A 155 -16.02 -2.20 1.63
CA LYS A 155 -16.20 -3.48 0.91
C LYS A 155 -15.02 -3.76 -0.01
N ILE A 156 -14.57 -2.71 -0.70
CA ILE A 156 -13.60 -2.80 -1.80
C ILE A 156 -12.16 -2.58 -1.33
N VAL A 157 -11.94 -2.20 -0.07
CA VAL A 157 -10.62 -1.88 0.50
C VAL A 157 -9.58 -3.00 0.32
N LYS A 158 -10.01 -4.26 0.25
CA LYS A 158 -9.10 -5.40 0.00
C LYS A 158 -8.46 -5.37 -1.38
N PHE A 159 -9.15 -4.82 -2.38
CA PHE A 159 -8.61 -4.74 -3.74
C PHE A 159 -7.43 -3.79 -3.81
N GLN A 160 -7.38 -2.77 -2.94
CA GLN A 160 -6.23 -1.87 -2.90
C GLN A 160 -4.94 -2.62 -2.60
N SER A 161 -4.96 -3.60 -1.68
CA SER A 161 -3.81 -4.47 -1.40
C SER A 161 -3.43 -5.34 -2.59
N VAL A 162 -4.41 -5.86 -3.33
CA VAL A 162 -4.20 -6.69 -4.53
C VAL A 162 -3.62 -5.87 -5.68
N CYS A 163 -4.04 -4.61 -5.84
CA CYS A 163 -3.51 -3.72 -6.87
C CYS A 163 -2.01 -3.54 -6.74
N TYR A 164 -1.47 -3.44 -5.52
CA TYR A 164 -0.03 -3.35 -5.31
C TYR A 164 0.72 -4.62 -5.71
N VAL A 165 0.15 -5.79 -5.41
CA VAL A 165 0.73 -7.08 -5.83
C VAL A 165 0.84 -7.16 -7.36
N ILE A 166 -0.16 -6.60 -8.06
CA ILE A 166 -0.28 -6.69 -9.51
C ILE A 166 0.51 -5.59 -10.23
N LEU A 167 0.60 -4.38 -9.68
CA LEU A 167 1.36 -3.29 -10.31
C LEU A 167 2.87 -3.47 -10.18
N PHE A 168 3.32 -4.03 -9.06
CA PHE A 168 4.75 -4.17 -8.78
C PHE A 168 5.30 -5.56 -9.13
N PHE A 169 4.82 -6.16 -10.23
CA PHE A 169 5.14 -7.50 -10.73
C PHE A 169 6.66 -7.76 -10.94
N LYS A 170 7.32 -8.19 -9.87
CA LYS A 170 8.09 -9.45 -9.74
C LYS A 170 7.46 -10.18 -8.54
N PRO A 171 7.67 -11.49 -8.29
CA PRO A 171 6.99 -12.14 -7.17
C PRO A 171 7.28 -11.34 -5.90
N VAL A 172 6.27 -10.65 -5.36
CA VAL A 172 6.38 -10.01 -4.06
C VAL A 172 6.45 -11.16 -3.08
N THR A 173 7.68 -11.55 -2.75
CA THR A 173 7.99 -12.74 -1.95
C THR A 173 7.43 -12.57 -0.53
N TYR A 174 7.34 -11.33 -0.03
CA TYR A 174 6.90 -11.04 1.34
C TYR A 174 6.01 -9.79 1.43
N PHE A 175 4.86 -9.97 2.08
CA PHE A 175 4.01 -8.89 2.59
C PHE A 175 3.96 -8.99 4.11
N TYR A 176 4.22 -7.87 4.77
CA TYR A 176 4.22 -7.83 6.22
C TYR A 176 2.85 -7.38 6.75
N THR A 177 1.83 -8.24 6.63
CA THR A 177 0.53 -8.07 7.33
C THR A 177 -0.03 -9.43 7.75
N LYS A 178 -0.37 -9.57 9.05
CA LYS A 178 -0.81 -10.80 9.73
C LYS A 178 -1.89 -11.59 8.96
N GLU A 179 -1.67 -12.90 8.82
CA GLU A 179 -2.55 -14.04 8.49
C GLU A 179 -3.57 -14.00 7.34
N LEU A 180 -4.11 -12.84 6.95
CA LEU A 180 -5.20 -12.78 5.97
C LEU A 180 -4.75 -12.76 4.50
N MET A 181 -3.44 -12.77 4.24
CA MET A 181 -2.92 -12.62 2.87
C MET A 181 -2.94 -13.90 2.04
N TYR A 182 -2.87 -15.09 2.66
CA TYR A 182 -2.93 -16.36 1.92
C TYR A 182 -4.21 -16.53 1.08
N ARG A 183 -5.35 -15.99 1.55
CA ARG A 183 -6.61 -15.98 0.77
C ARG A 183 -6.60 -14.98 -0.39
N LEU A 184 -5.81 -13.90 -0.29
CA LEU A 184 -5.66 -12.89 -1.35
C LEU A 184 -4.74 -13.39 -2.49
N VAL A 185 -3.74 -14.21 -2.17
CA VAL A 185 -2.93 -14.91 -3.19
C VAL A 185 -3.78 -15.87 -4.03
N ARG A 186 -4.80 -16.52 -3.45
CA ARG A 186 -5.80 -17.31 -4.20
C ARG A 186 -6.70 -16.47 -5.11
N ILE A 187 -7.03 -15.25 -4.67
CA ILE A 187 -7.78 -14.30 -5.50
C ILE A 187 -6.91 -13.82 -6.67
N LYS A 188 -5.59 -13.64 -6.46
CA LYS A 188 -4.62 -13.37 -7.54
C LYS A 188 -4.64 -14.47 -8.60
N THR A 189 -4.61 -15.76 -8.23
CA THR A 189 -4.65 -16.86 -9.20
C THR A 189 -5.95 -16.85 -10.00
N ASN A 190 -7.10 -16.67 -9.34
CA ASN A 190 -8.39 -16.64 -10.02
C ASN A 190 -8.57 -15.42 -10.93
N ILE A 191 -8.09 -14.25 -10.52
CA ILE A 191 -8.19 -13.01 -11.32
C ILE A 191 -7.21 -13.04 -12.49
N CYS A 192 -5.95 -13.47 -12.29
CA CYS A 192 -5.01 -13.65 -13.39
C CYS A 192 -5.50 -14.68 -14.42
N MET A 193 -6.10 -15.81 -14.00
CA MET A 193 -6.72 -16.77 -14.94
C MET A 193 -8.00 -16.23 -15.61
N SER A 194 -8.69 -15.26 -15.01
CA SER A 194 -9.86 -14.62 -15.61
C SER A 194 -9.50 -13.49 -16.59
N LEU A 195 -8.23 -13.07 -16.61
CA LEU A 195 -7.69 -11.98 -17.44
C LEU A 195 -6.84 -12.53 -18.62
N GLU A 196 -6.91 -13.82 -18.93
CA GLU A 196 -6.41 -14.38 -20.21
C GLU A 196 -7.36 -13.99 -21.36
N VAL A 197 -7.36 -12.70 -21.68
CA VAL A 197 -7.82 -12.09 -22.95
C VAL A 197 -6.68 -11.23 -23.47
#